data_AF-A0A930HSC5-F1
#
_entry.id   AF-A0A930HSC5-F1
#
_cell.length_a   1.000
_cell.length_b   1.000
_cell.length_c   1.000
_cell.angle_alpha   90.00
_cell.angle_beta   90.00
_cell.angle_gamma   90.00
#
_symmetry.space_group_name_H-M   'P 1'
#
loop_
_entity.id
_entity.type
_entity.pdbx_description
1 polymer ?
#
loop_
_entity_poly.entity_id
_entity_poly.type
_entity_poly.pdbx_seq_one_letter_code
_entity_poly.pdbx_strand_id
1 'polypeptide(L)'
;RIDSQAAATLVGAKNYTDSKHNEGKSYTDGKAGQAKSEAVAEAEKKDGEVRKYADNAANQATNKAKSYTDEKVKAIEDNARLLDYLRTSITDGTTDIYGGLVLTNFIAARDPRTKQVRSFFAGSANTSLPAFAAGVTGFGTTGEKRVVEINHDGTGHWGQMEVMEGGKVLRIASMLFGGKLPDTYTHDFRTLELNDQRNERCRVYIGDDGALFFMGMWGASPRFVRISNKLNKPIVQIRGDIDISGALLGGRISAGNVSFEHKWGARSDRMSISRTGTGTYTVRHDLGHTRYSVLCMDAGNGRHNAKAGKITANSFEVYTKYDNTLYSDIDFTFLVFGDNY
;
A
#
# COMPACT_ATOMS: atom_id res chain seq x y z
N ARG A 1 107.70 65.93 -93.30
CA ARG A 1 108.02 64.64 -92.62
C ARG A 1 108.01 64.76 -91.09
N ILE A 2 108.15 65.95 -90.48
CA ILE A 2 108.25 66.12 -89.01
C ILE A 2 106.86 66.13 -88.31
N ASP A 3 105.79 66.63 -88.95
CA ASP A 3 104.48 66.76 -88.29
C ASP A 3 103.71 65.45 -88.08
N SER A 4 104.02 64.40 -88.86
CA SER A 4 103.36 63.09 -88.77
C SER A 4 103.85 62.26 -87.57
N GLN A 5 105.12 62.41 -87.15
CA GLN A 5 105.67 61.69 -85.99
C GLN A 5 105.22 62.30 -84.66
N ALA A 6 105.08 63.63 -84.59
CA ALA A 6 104.56 64.32 -83.40
C ALA A 6 103.10 63.93 -83.11
N ALA A 7 102.25 63.88 -84.15
CA ALA A 7 100.85 63.47 -84.01
C ALA A 7 100.70 62.00 -83.56
N ALA A 8 101.50 61.08 -84.12
CA ALA A 8 101.49 59.67 -83.73
C ALA A 8 101.93 59.47 -82.26
N THR A 9 102.93 60.23 -81.80
CA THR A 9 103.43 60.17 -80.42
C THR A 9 102.39 60.71 -79.43
N LEU A 10 101.68 61.79 -79.77
CA LEU A 10 100.62 62.37 -78.94
C LEU A 10 99.42 61.42 -78.80
N VAL A 11 99.03 60.75 -79.89
CA VAL A 11 97.95 59.75 -79.89
C VAL A 11 98.35 58.52 -79.06
N GLY A 12 99.59 58.05 -79.17
CA GLY A 12 100.12 56.95 -78.35
C GLY A 12 100.14 57.27 -76.85
N ALA A 13 100.57 58.48 -76.49
CA ALA A 13 100.58 58.95 -75.10
C ALA A 13 99.16 59.02 -74.53
N LYS A 14 98.21 59.59 -75.29
CA LYS A 14 96.80 59.67 -74.90
C LYS A 14 96.20 58.28 -74.70
N ASN A 15 96.41 57.35 -75.64
CA ASN A 15 95.90 55.99 -75.54
C ASN A 15 96.49 55.24 -74.32
N TYR A 16 97.77 55.47 -74.00
CA TYR A 16 98.38 54.90 -72.80
C TYR A 16 97.75 55.46 -71.51
N THR A 17 97.57 56.77 -71.43
CA THR A 17 96.92 57.44 -70.29
C THR A 17 95.47 56.98 -70.13
N ASP A 18 94.70 56.90 -71.22
CA ASP A 18 93.31 56.44 -71.22
C ASP A 18 93.23 54.96 -70.81
N SER A 19 94.15 54.10 -71.29
CA SER A 19 94.22 52.69 -70.87
C SER A 19 94.52 52.56 -69.38
N LYS A 20 95.51 53.31 -68.86
CA LYS A 20 95.87 53.27 -67.44
C LYS A 20 94.78 53.84 -66.53
N HIS A 21 94.10 54.89 -66.96
CA HIS A 21 92.94 55.43 -66.29
C HIS A 21 91.80 54.40 -66.24
N ASN A 22 91.52 53.73 -67.36
CA ASN A 22 90.48 52.70 -67.42
C ASN A 22 90.82 51.45 -66.61
N GLU A 23 92.08 51.01 -66.60
CA GLU A 23 92.57 49.93 -65.73
C GLU A 23 92.41 50.28 -64.25
N GLY A 24 92.85 51.49 -63.85
CA GLY A 24 92.72 51.97 -62.47
C GLY A 24 91.27 52.10 -62.03
N LYS A 25 90.40 52.62 -62.90
CA LYS A 25 88.97 52.70 -62.67
C LYS A 25 88.34 51.32 -62.55
N SER A 26 88.64 50.40 -63.47
CA SER A 26 88.12 49.02 -63.44
C SER A 26 88.55 48.25 -62.19
N TYR A 27 89.80 48.43 -61.73
CA TYR A 27 90.29 47.81 -60.50
C TYR A 27 89.56 48.36 -59.27
N THR A 28 89.37 49.68 -59.21
CA THR A 28 88.70 50.36 -58.10
C THR A 28 87.20 49.98 -58.05
N ASP A 29 86.53 49.99 -59.20
CA ASP A 29 85.13 49.57 -59.34
C ASP A 29 84.96 48.08 -58.98
N GLY A 30 85.91 47.22 -59.36
CA GLY A 30 85.91 45.81 -59.00
C GLY A 30 86.07 45.57 -57.49
N LYS A 31 87.00 46.27 -56.83
CA LYS A 31 87.20 46.17 -55.37
C LYS A 31 86.02 46.75 -54.59
N ALA A 32 85.46 47.88 -55.05
CA ALA A 32 84.25 48.45 -54.45
C ALA A 32 83.04 47.51 -54.62
N GLY A 33 82.91 46.87 -55.79
CA GLY A 33 81.89 45.84 -56.04
C GLY A 33 82.01 44.64 -55.10
N GLN A 34 83.23 44.12 -54.93
CA GLN A 34 83.50 42.99 -54.03
C GLN A 34 83.18 43.33 -52.57
N ALA A 35 83.65 44.47 -52.06
CA ALA A 35 83.37 44.90 -50.69
C ALA A 35 81.87 45.11 -50.44
N LYS A 36 81.14 45.62 -51.42
CA LYS A 36 79.68 45.75 -51.36
C LYS A 36 79.00 44.39 -51.29
N SER A 37 79.41 43.42 -52.12
CA SER A 37 78.85 42.07 -52.10
C SER A 37 79.09 41.35 -50.77
N GLU A 38 80.29 41.46 -50.20
CA GLU A 38 80.63 40.87 -48.90
C GLU A 38 79.83 41.51 -47.76
N ALA A 39 79.69 42.84 -47.76
CA ALA A 39 78.88 43.55 -46.76
C ALA A 39 77.39 43.17 -46.85
N VAL A 40 76.86 42.99 -48.05
CA VAL A 40 75.48 42.51 -48.26
C VAL A 40 75.32 41.08 -47.76
N ALA A 41 76.23 40.18 -48.10
CA ALA A 41 76.17 38.77 -47.67
C ALA A 41 76.21 38.61 -46.14
N GLU A 42 77.06 39.39 -45.46
CA GLU A 42 77.14 39.36 -43.98
C GLU A 42 75.88 39.97 -43.33
N ALA A 43 75.31 41.03 -43.93
CA ALA A 43 74.05 41.60 -43.47
C ALA A 43 72.88 40.62 -43.64
N GLU A 44 72.78 39.94 -44.78
CA GLU A 44 71.77 38.90 -45.04
C GLU A 44 71.89 37.72 -44.09
N LYS A 45 73.13 37.30 -43.77
CA LYS A 45 73.38 36.24 -42.80
C LYS A 45 72.89 36.61 -41.40
N LYS A 46 73.26 37.80 -40.90
CA LYS A 46 72.83 38.29 -39.58
C LYS A 46 71.32 38.47 -39.51
N ASP A 47 70.71 39.02 -40.56
CA ASP A 47 69.26 39.13 -40.66
C ASP A 47 68.57 37.75 -40.61
N GLY A 48 69.14 36.76 -41.29
CA GLY A 48 68.66 35.37 -41.24
C GLY A 48 68.77 34.73 -39.85
N GLU A 49 69.85 34.98 -39.10
CA GLU A 49 70.03 34.50 -37.73
C GLU A 49 69.04 35.14 -36.74
N VAL A 50 68.84 36.46 -36.85
CA VAL A 50 67.86 37.19 -36.04
C VAL A 50 66.44 36.68 -36.31
N ARG A 51 66.08 36.46 -37.58
CA ARG A 51 64.78 35.86 -37.95
C ARG A 51 64.59 34.48 -37.33
N LYS A 52 65.58 33.59 -37.41
CA LYS A 52 65.51 32.25 -36.79
C LYS A 52 65.32 32.31 -35.27
N TYR A 53 66.03 33.21 -34.59
CA TYR A 53 65.88 33.36 -33.13
C TYR A 53 64.48 33.86 -32.77
N ALA A 54 63.97 34.86 -33.50
CA ALA A 54 62.62 35.39 -33.33
C ALA A 54 61.56 34.31 -33.57
N ASP A 55 61.69 33.53 -34.64
CA ASP A 55 60.77 32.43 -34.98
C ASP A 55 60.78 31.35 -33.89
N ASN A 56 61.94 30.98 -33.37
CA ASN A 56 62.05 30.00 -32.29
C ASN A 56 61.41 30.48 -30.98
N ALA A 57 61.63 31.75 -30.61
CA ALA A 57 61.00 32.34 -29.42
C ALA A 57 59.47 32.41 -29.57
N ALA A 58 58.97 32.80 -30.76
CA ALA A 58 57.55 32.83 -31.07
C ALA A 58 56.93 31.42 -31.00
N ASN A 59 57.62 30.41 -31.53
CA ASN A 59 57.17 29.01 -31.48
C ASN A 59 57.11 28.48 -30.05
N GLN A 60 58.12 28.77 -29.22
CA GLN A 60 58.12 28.37 -27.81
C GLN A 60 56.98 29.02 -27.02
N ALA A 61 56.76 30.33 -27.21
CA ALA A 61 55.65 31.04 -26.57
C ALA A 61 54.29 30.46 -27.00
N THR A 62 54.13 30.16 -28.29
CA THR A 62 52.91 29.56 -28.85
C THR A 62 52.65 28.18 -28.26
N ASN A 63 53.66 27.32 -28.18
CA ASN A 63 53.53 25.97 -27.62
C ASN A 63 53.18 26.00 -26.13
N LYS A 64 53.79 26.91 -25.36
CA LYS A 64 53.48 27.08 -23.93
C LYS A 64 52.05 27.57 -23.71
N ALA A 65 51.59 28.55 -24.51
CA ALA A 65 50.22 29.04 -24.45
C ALA A 65 49.21 27.95 -24.83
N LYS A 66 49.52 27.16 -25.86
CA LYS A 66 48.70 26.02 -26.28
C LYS A 66 48.57 24.97 -25.18
N SER A 67 49.68 24.53 -24.59
CA SER A 67 49.66 23.54 -23.50
C SER A 67 48.83 23.99 -22.29
N TYR A 68 48.96 25.26 -21.87
CA TYR A 68 48.17 25.79 -20.76
C TYR A 68 46.67 25.83 -21.11
N THR A 69 46.35 26.22 -22.34
CA THR A 69 44.97 26.27 -22.82
C THR A 69 44.36 24.87 -22.87
N ASP A 70 45.07 23.88 -23.43
CA ASP A 70 44.61 22.50 -23.52
C ASP A 70 44.34 21.90 -22.13
N GLU A 71 45.20 22.18 -21.13
CA GLU A 71 45.00 21.72 -19.74
C GLU A 71 43.75 22.36 -19.10
N LYS A 72 43.54 23.66 -19.31
CA LYS A 72 42.36 24.37 -18.78
C LYS A 72 41.08 23.93 -19.49
N VAL A 73 41.11 23.72 -20.80
CA VAL A 73 39.97 23.20 -21.57
C VAL A 73 39.61 21.82 -21.08
N LYS A 74 40.58 20.91 -20.90
CA LYS A 74 40.33 19.58 -20.35
C LYS A 74 39.69 19.61 -18.95
N ALA A 75 40.20 20.47 -18.06
CA ALA A 75 39.61 20.63 -16.72
C ALA A 75 38.18 21.19 -16.77
N ILE A 76 37.86 22.06 -17.72
CA ILE A 76 36.50 22.56 -17.95
C ILE A 76 35.61 21.46 -18.53
N GLU A 77 36.09 20.67 -19.50
CA GLU A 77 35.37 19.54 -20.09
C GLU A 77 35.03 18.47 -19.05
N ASP A 78 35.97 18.12 -18.17
CA ASP A 78 35.74 17.12 -17.11
C ASP A 78 34.72 17.62 -16.09
N ASN A 79 34.77 18.90 -15.69
CA ASN A 79 33.77 19.51 -14.82
C ASN A 79 32.40 19.64 -15.50
N ALA A 80 32.38 19.97 -16.79
CA ALA A 80 31.15 20.05 -17.56
C ALA A 80 30.47 18.68 -17.65
N ARG A 81 31.22 17.58 -17.86
CA ARG A 81 30.69 16.21 -17.85
C ARG A 81 30.07 15.81 -16.50
N LEU A 82 30.70 16.19 -15.39
CA LEU A 82 30.17 15.91 -14.05
C LEU A 82 28.84 16.64 -13.79
N LEU A 83 28.78 17.93 -14.16
CA LEU A 83 27.56 18.73 -14.06
C LEU A 83 26.48 18.25 -15.04
N ASP A 84 26.89 17.76 -16.21
CA ASP A 84 25.99 17.19 -17.21
C ASP A 84 25.35 15.88 -16.72
N TYR A 85 26.09 15.03 -16.00
CA TYR A 85 25.52 13.85 -15.35
C TYR A 85 24.45 14.22 -14.31
N LEU A 86 24.75 15.18 -13.43
CA LEU A 86 23.78 15.65 -12.43
C LEU A 86 22.58 16.34 -13.09
N ARG A 87 22.81 17.14 -14.14
CA ARG A 87 21.74 17.78 -14.91
C ARG A 87 20.88 16.74 -15.62
N THR A 88 21.45 15.82 -16.37
CA THR A 88 20.73 14.75 -17.08
C THR A 88 19.89 13.91 -16.12
N SER A 89 20.46 13.54 -14.95
CA SER A 89 19.76 12.80 -13.91
C SER A 89 18.56 13.57 -13.31
N ILE A 90 18.62 14.91 -13.28
CA ILE A 90 17.54 15.78 -12.79
C ILE A 90 16.51 16.12 -13.88
N THR A 91 16.97 16.28 -15.14
CA THR A 91 16.16 16.87 -16.23
C THR A 91 15.48 15.81 -17.08
N ASP A 92 16.17 14.70 -17.36
CA ASP A 92 15.70 13.70 -18.34
C ASP A 92 14.96 12.53 -17.68
N GLY A 93 14.88 12.52 -16.34
CA GLY A 93 14.00 11.62 -15.58
C GLY A 93 14.26 10.12 -15.77
N THR A 94 15.40 9.73 -16.35
CA THR A 94 15.74 8.32 -16.57
C THR A 94 16.22 7.69 -15.27
N THR A 95 15.37 6.86 -14.68
CA THR A 95 15.56 6.11 -13.44
C THR A 95 16.27 4.77 -13.67
N ASP A 96 17.21 4.68 -14.61
CA ASP A 96 18.02 3.48 -14.77
C ASP A 96 19.13 3.52 -13.71
N ILE A 97 18.86 2.83 -12.59
CA ILE A 97 19.70 2.83 -11.40
C ILE A 97 21.07 2.22 -11.71
N TYR A 98 22.07 3.08 -11.96
CA TYR A 98 23.49 2.75 -11.81
C TYR A 98 24.25 3.89 -11.11
N GLY A 99 23.70 4.40 -10.00
CA GLY A 99 24.36 5.43 -9.18
C GLY A 99 23.51 6.10 -8.11
N GLY A 100 22.51 5.40 -7.55
CA GLY A 100 21.66 5.95 -6.49
C GLY A 100 22.44 6.39 -5.23
N LEU A 101 21.90 7.35 -4.47
CA LEU A 101 22.45 7.83 -3.20
C LEU A 101 22.33 6.73 -2.12
N VAL A 102 23.39 5.94 -1.92
CA VAL A 102 23.40 4.75 -1.04
C VAL A 102 23.83 5.05 0.42
N LEU A 103 24.39 6.24 0.72
CA LEU A 103 25.10 6.48 1.99
C LEU A 103 24.32 7.26 3.07
N THR A 104 23.02 7.49 2.92
CA THR A 104 22.25 8.33 3.86
C THR A 104 21.18 7.55 4.61
N ASN A 105 21.26 7.52 5.95
CA ASN A 105 20.25 6.90 6.83
C ASN A 105 18.91 7.67 6.86
N PHE A 106 18.86 8.86 6.26
CA PHE A 106 17.68 9.72 6.23
C PHE A 106 17.70 10.60 4.98
N ILE A 107 16.62 10.56 4.21
CA ILE A 107 16.41 11.42 3.05
C ILE A 107 15.07 12.12 3.25
N ALA A 108 15.04 13.45 3.24
CA ALA A 108 13.82 14.22 3.45
C ALA A 108 13.58 15.26 2.37
N ALA A 109 12.35 15.34 1.90
CA ALA A 109 11.88 16.46 1.10
C ALA A 109 11.46 17.60 2.04
N ARG A 110 12.11 18.75 1.88
CA ARG A 110 11.79 19.98 2.61
C ARG A 110 11.05 20.93 1.67
N ASP A 111 9.95 21.49 2.14
CA ASP A 111 9.27 22.57 1.44
C ASP A 111 10.22 23.80 1.39
N PRO A 112 10.58 24.29 0.20
CA PRO A 112 11.55 25.38 0.06
C PRO A 112 11.03 26.72 0.59
N ARG A 113 9.71 26.91 0.71
CA ARG A 113 9.08 28.15 1.19
C ARG A 113 8.92 28.13 2.70
N THR A 114 8.34 27.07 3.25
CA THR A 114 8.05 26.94 4.70
C THR A 114 9.22 26.36 5.50
N LYS A 115 10.23 25.81 4.82
CA LYS A 115 11.39 25.12 5.39
C LYS A 115 11.05 23.88 6.24
N GLN A 116 9.80 23.43 6.20
CA GLN A 116 9.34 22.24 6.91
C GLN A 116 9.61 20.97 6.13
N VAL A 117 9.95 19.87 6.82
CA VAL A 117 10.01 18.54 6.22
C VAL A 117 8.59 18.07 5.91
N ARG A 118 8.34 17.63 4.67
CA ARG A 118 7.03 17.21 4.17
C ARG A 118 6.94 15.72 3.89
N SER A 119 8.06 15.09 3.58
CA SER A 119 8.17 13.64 3.48
C SER A 119 9.60 13.21 3.76
N PHE A 120 9.79 11.96 4.18
CA PHE A 120 11.11 11.38 4.35
C PHE A 120 11.11 9.87 4.17
N PHE A 121 12.26 9.35 3.75
CA PHE A 121 12.66 7.95 3.91
C PHE A 121 13.66 7.86 5.05
N ALA A 122 13.44 6.94 5.98
CA ALA A 122 14.31 6.73 7.13
C ALA A 122 14.80 5.28 7.15
N GLY A 123 16.10 5.10 6.93
CA GLY A 123 16.81 3.84 7.17
C GLY A 123 17.33 3.77 8.61
N SER A 124 16.52 4.19 9.58
CA SER A 124 16.92 4.24 10.99
C SER A 124 16.48 2.99 11.73
N ALA A 125 17.32 2.51 12.65
CA ALA A 125 16.91 1.50 13.63
C ALA A 125 15.85 2.05 14.63
N ASN A 126 15.60 3.36 14.65
CA ASN A 126 14.61 4.00 15.49
C ASN A 126 13.19 3.84 14.90
N THR A 127 12.37 3.00 15.54
CA THR A 127 10.99 2.66 15.12
C THR A 127 9.98 3.80 15.26
N SER A 128 10.34 4.91 15.91
CA SER A 128 9.47 6.11 15.99
C SER A 128 9.36 6.85 14.65
N LEU A 129 10.27 6.57 13.72
CA LEU A 129 10.22 7.04 12.34
C LEU A 129 9.79 5.87 11.45
N PRO A 130 8.69 5.99 10.70
CA PRO A 130 8.35 4.96 9.72
C PRO A 130 9.42 4.94 8.62
N ALA A 131 9.63 3.78 8.01
CA ALA A 131 10.56 3.64 6.87
C ALA A 131 10.26 4.66 5.76
N PHE A 132 8.99 5.03 5.62
CA PHE A 132 8.52 6.13 4.80
C PHE A 132 7.47 6.96 5.55
N ALA A 133 7.60 8.29 5.53
CA ALA A 133 6.57 9.22 5.94
C ALA A 133 6.30 10.23 4.84
N ALA A 134 5.03 10.61 4.67
CA ALA A 134 4.58 11.70 3.83
C ALA A 134 3.55 12.57 4.58
N GLY A 135 3.23 13.73 4.00
CA GLY A 135 2.34 14.72 4.60
C GLY A 135 2.75 15.13 6.01
N VAL A 136 4.07 15.19 6.25
CA VAL A 136 4.63 15.51 7.57
C VAL A 136 4.39 16.98 7.89
N THR A 137 3.89 17.25 9.10
CA THR A 137 3.78 18.59 9.67
C THR A 137 4.36 18.59 11.08
N GLY A 138 5.05 19.66 11.48
CA GLY A 138 5.64 19.75 12.81
C GLY A 138 6.78 18.74 13.05
N PHE A 139 7.54 18.40 11.99
CA PHE A 139 8.65 17.44 12.06
C PHE A 139 9.63 17.76 13.20
N GLY A 140 9.96 16.76 14.01
CA GLY A 140 10.88 16.89 15.16
C GLY A 140 10.29 17.60 16.37
N THR A 141 8.99 17.92 16.36
CA THR A 141 8.27 18.52 17.49
C THR A 141 7.30 17.53 18.12
N THR A 142 6.83 17.83 19.33
CA THR A 142 5.80 17.04 20.02
C THR A 142 4.44 17.03 19.30
N GLY A 143 4.21 17.95 18.34
CA GLY A 143 3.01 18.03 17.52
C GLY A 143 3.16 17.40 16.13
N GLU A 144 4.18 16.55 15.91
CA GLU A 144 4.39 15.93 14.61
C GLU A 144 3.18 15.08 14.18
N LYS A 145 2.64 15.39 13.00
CA LYS A 145 1.59 14.59 12.34
C LYS A 145 2.12 14.10 11.01
N ARG A 146 1.67 12.90 10.62
CA ARG A 146 2.07 12.21 9.39
C ARG A 146 0.79 11.74 8.71
N VAL A 147 0.59 12.19 7.48
CA VAL A 147 -0.60 11.86 6.68
C VAL A 147 -0.08 11.39 5.33
N VAL A 148 -0.18 10.09 5.10
CA VAL A 148 0.40 9.47 3.92
C VAL A 148 -0.70 9.26 2.88
N GLU A 149 -0.54 9.90 1.73
CA GLU A 149 -1.26 9.58 0.50
C GLU A 149 -0.31 8.84 -0.43
N ILE A 150 -0.64 7.60 -0.80
CA ILE A 150 0.16 6.78 -1.73
C ILE A 150 -0.60 6.68 -3.04
N ASN A 151 -0.10 7.37 -4.08
CA ASN A 151 -0.62 7.29 -5.44
C ASN A 151 0.27 6.35 -6.27
N HIS A 152 -0.32 5.30 -6.86
CA HIS A 152 0.40 4.32 -7.68
C HIS A 152 -0.19 4.23 -9.10
N ASP A 153 0.66 4.17 -10.13
CA ASP A 153 0.25 3.86 -11.52
C ASP A 153 0.63 2.39 -11.81
N GLY A 154 -0.34 1.47 -11.70
CA GLY A 154 -0.13 0.02 -11.73
C GLY A 154 -0.81 -0.76 -10.57
N THR A 155 -0.37 -1.99 -10.27
CA THR A 155 -0.96 -2.85 -9.20
C THR A 155 -0.13 -2.82 -7.91
N GLY A 156 -0.74 -2.47 -6.77
CA GLY A 156 -0.11 -2.48 -5.44
C GLY A 156 -0.65 -3.59 -4.52
N HIS A 157 0.24 -4.41 -3.95
CA HIS A 157 -0.13 -5.40 -2.92
C HIS A 157 0.06 -4.82 -1.52
N TRP A 158 -1.04 -4.48 -0.86
CA TRP A 158 -1.07 -4.01 0.53
C TRP A 158 -1.35 -5.16 1.47
N GLY A 159 -0.50 -6.20 1.39
CA GLY A 159 -0.75 -7.48 2.05
C GLY A 159 -2.22 -7.89 1.89
N GLN A 160 -2.94 -7.97 3.01
CA GLN A 160 -4.38 -8.23 3.01
C GLN A 160 -5.16 -7.21 3.87
N MET A 161 -4.65 -5.98 4.04
CA MET A 161 -5.22 -4.99 4.96
C MET A 161 -5.90 -3.83 4.24
N GLU A 162 -7.07 -3.42 4.74
CA GLU A 162 -7.79 -2.23 4.26
C GLU A 162 -8.15 -1.32 5.44
N VAL A 163 -7.80 -0.03 5.39
CA VAL A 163 -8.02 0.96 6.46
C VAL A 163 -8.76 2.18 5.88
N MET A 164 -9.90 2.54 6.46
CA MET A 164 -10.72 3.69 6.13
C MET A 164 -10.33 4.93 6.95
N GLU A 165 -10.77 6.10 6.49
CA GLU A 165 -10.63 7.39 7.17
C GLU A 165 -11.09 7.34 8.64
N GLY A 166 -10.28 7.87 9.55
CA GLY A 166 -10.49 7.75 11.00
C GLY A 166 -9.99 6.44 11.64
N GLY A 167 -9.25 5.60 10.91
CA GLY A 167 -8.52 4.44 11.46
C GLY A 167 -9.31 3.12 11.52
N LYS A 168 -10.41 3.00 10.77
CA LYS A 168 -11.26 1.80 10.76
C LYS A 168 -10.76 0.75 9.77
N VAL A 169 -10.53 -0.48 10.20
CA VAL A 169 -10.00 -1.57 9.34
C VAL A 169 -11.15 -2.38 8.71
N LEU A 170 -11.17 -2.51 7.38
CA LEU A 170 -12.17 -3.21 6.56
C LEU A 170 -11.76 -4.64 6.15
N ARG A 171 -10.46 -4.96 6.16
CA ARG A 171 -9.95 -6.32 5.88
C ARG A 171 -8.64 -6.54 6.61
N ILE A 172 -8.41 -7.76 7.12
CA ILE A 172 -7.08 -8.30 7.43
C ILE A 172 -7.11 -9.76 6.98
N ALA A 173 -6.20 -10.15 6.11
CA ALA A 173 -6.10 -11.50 5.57
C ALA A 173 -7.27 -11.94 4.64
N SER A 174 -7.45 -13.26 4.44
CA SER A 174 -8.62 -13.89 3.81
C SER A 174 -9.93 -13.68 4.58
N MET A 175 -9.95 -12.80 5.58
CA MET A 175 -11.10 -12.48 6.40
C MET A 175 -11.79 -11.24 5.83
N LEU A 176 -12.91 -11.43 5.14
CA LEU A 176 -13.80 -10.33 4.75
C LEU A 176 -14.54 -9.82 5.99
N PHE A 177 -14.44 -8.51 6.28
CA PHE A 177 -15.42 -7.86 7.14
C PHE A 177 -16.55 -7.32 6.27
N GLY A 178 -17.73 -7.91 6.44
CA GLY A 178 -18.93 -7.51 5.71
C GLY A 178 -19.30 -8.50 4.61
N GLY A 179 -20.54 -8.96 4.68
CA GLY A 179 -21.18 -9.79 3.67
C GLY A 179 -22.69 -9.57 3.78
N LYS A 180 -23.38 -9.52 2.64
CA LYS A 180 -24.84 -9.36 2.62
C LYS A 180 -25.48 -10.59 3.28
N LEU A 181 -26.27 -10.37 4.33
CA LEU A 181 -27.06 -11.41 4.99
C LEU A 181 -28.12 -11.94 4.01
N PRO A 182 -28.59 -13.19 4.17
CA PRO A 182 -29.90 -13.58 3.64
C PRO A 182 -30.96 -12.64 4.24
N ASP A 183 -31.86 -12.12 3.41
CA ASP A 183 -32.82 -11.04 3.75
C ASP A 183 -33.70 -11.31 4.99
N THR A 184 -33.66 -12.53 5.55
CA THR A 184 -34.36 -12.95 6.76
C THR A 184 -33.74 -12.44 8.07
N TYR A 185 -32.47 -11.99 8.07
CA TYR A 185 -31.75 -11.56 9.27
C TYR A 185 -31.36 -10.09 9.12
N THR A 186 -31.95 -9.25 9.97
CA THR A 186 -31.88 -7.79 9.88
C THR A 186 -30.46 -7.23 9.93
N HIS A 187 -30.29 -6.17 9.16
CA HIS A 187 -29.07 -5.41 8.91
C HIS A 187 -28.52 -4.73 10.18
N ASP A 188 -27.27 -5.09 10.52
CA ASP A 188 -26.21 -4.27 11.15
C ASP A 188 -25.20 -5.20 11.84
N PHE A 189 -24.62 -6.14 11.08
CA PHE A 189 -23.62 -7.08 11.59
C PHE A 189 -22.32 -7.00 10.79
N ARG A 190 -21.19 -6.90 11.48
CA ARG A 190 -19.85 -7.16 10.93
C ARG A 190 -19.59 -8.67 10.98
N THR A 191 -19.05 -9.23 9.90
CA THR A 191 -18.86 -10.69 9.75
C THR A 191 -17.38 -11.05 9.90
N LEU A 192 -17.08 -12.14 10.60
CA LEU A 192 -15.84 -12.92 10.49
C LEU A 192 -16.21 -14.22 9.76
N GLU A 193 -15.66 -14.43 8.57
CA GLU A 193 -15.95 -15.61 7.75
C GLU A 193 -14.72 -16.52 7.63
N LEU A 194 -14.90 -17.80 7.94
CA LEU A 194 -14.01 -18.88 7.54
C LEU A 194 -14.70 -19.68 6.43
N ASN A 195 -14.10 -19.70 5.25
CA ASN A 195 -14.57 -20.48 4.11
C ASN A 195 -13.72 -21.76 4.02
N ASP A 196 -14.29 -22.91 4.38
CA ASP A 196 -13.62 -24.21 4.31
C ASP A 196 -13.64 -24.74 2.87
N GLN A 197 -12.57 -25.42 2.45
CA GLN A 197 -12.48 -26.11 1.14
C GLN A 197 -13.60 -27.13 0.91
N ARG A 198 -14.26 -27.59 1.98
CA ARG A 198 -15.39 -28.53 1.96
C ARG A 198 -16.75 -27.88 1.70
N ASN A 199 -16.77 -26.58 1.32
CA ASN A 199 -18.01 -25.81 1.11
C ASN A 199 -18.84 -25.62 2.41
N GLU A 200 -18.21 -25.82 3.56
CA GLU A 200 -18.75 -25.50 4.88
C GLU A 200 -18.41 -24.05 5.23
N ARG A 201 -19.39 -23.31 5.77
CA ARG A 201 -19.24 -21.89 6.11
C ARG A 201 -19.49 -21.67 7.59
N CYS A 202 -18.44 -21.32 8.30
CA CYS A 202 -18.53 -20.84 9.68
C CYS A 202 -18.42 -19.32 9.67
N ARG A 203 -19.45 -18.64 10.16
CA ARG A 203 -19.52 -17.18 10.18
C ARG A 203 -19.89 -16.68 11.55
N VAL A 204 -19.17 -15.68 12.05
CA VAL A 204 -19.52 -14.95 13.26
C VAL A 204 -19.97 -13.56 12.85
N TYR A 205 -21.17 -13.18 13.26
CA TYR A 205 -21.77 -11.90 12.99
C TYR A 205 -21.88 -11.14 14.32
N ILE A 206 -21.41 -9.90 14.38
CA ILE A 206 -21.56 -9.02 15.56
C ILE A 206 -21.99 -7.63 15.10
N GLY A 207 -23.03 -7.06 15.71
CA GLY A 207 -23.30 -5.64 15.61
C GLY A 207 -24.53 -5.19 16.40
N ASP A 208 -25.17 -4.11 15.98
CA ASP A 208 -26.07 -3.33 16.85
C ASP A 208 -27.32 -4.13 17.29
N ASP A 209 -27.71 -5.08 16.46
CA ASP A 209 -28.84 -5.98 16.68
C ASP A 209 -28.49 -7.23 17.51
N GLY A 210 -27.20 -7.47 17.82
CA GLY A 210 -26.72 -8.57 18.66
C GLY A 210 -25.54 -9.35 18.07
N ALA A 211 -25.55 -10.68 18.24
CA ALA A 211 -24.52 -11.58 17.71
C ALA A 211 -25.11 -12.89 17.13
N LEU A 212 -24.47 -13.47 16.12
CA LEU A 212 -24.87 -14.74 15.51
C LEU A 212 -23.64 -15.57 15.16
N PHE A 213 -23.60 -16.80 15.66
CA PHE A 213 -22.68 -17.85 15.25
C PHE A 213 -23.42 -18.75 14.26
N PHE A 214 -23.02 -18.71 13.00
CA PHE A 214 -23.67 -19.42 11.90
C PHE A 214 -22.78 -20.53 11.37
N MET A 215 -23.35 -21.72 11.20
CA MET A 215 -22.73 -22.90 10.64
C MET A 215 -23.60 -23.38 9.47
N GLY A 216 -23.14 -23.14 8.25
CA GLY A 216 -23.78 -23.59 7.02
C GLY A 216 -23.06 -24.78 6.42
N MET A 217 -23.80 -25.85 6.16
CA MET A 217 -23.33 -27.01 5.39
C MET A 217 -24.15 -27.12 4.11
N TRP A 218 -23.49 -27.39 2.99
CA TRP A 218 -24.17 -27.55 1.71
C TRP A 218 -25.17 -28.73 1.77
N GLY A 219 -26.43 -28.47 1.44
CA GLY A 219 -27.50 -29.47 1.46
C GLY A 219 -28.14 -29.76 2.82
N ALA A 220 -27.75 -29.06 3.90
CA ALA A 220 -28.32 -29.25 5.23
C ALA A 220 -29.06 -28.00 5.77
N SER A 221 -29.94 -28.22 6.76
CA SER A 221 -30.55 -27.13 7.52
C SER A 221 -29.47 -26.29 8.23
N PRO A 222 -29.58 -24.95 8.23
CA PRO A 222 -28.60 -24.09 8.87
C PRO A 222 -28.62 -24.29 10.38
N ARG A 223 -27.43 -24.37 10.99
CA ARG A 223 -27.24 -24.46 12.44
C ARG A 223 -26.74 -23.12 12.95
N PHE A 224 -27.27 -22.64 14.06
CA PHE A 224 -26.83 -21.37 14.62
C PHE A 224 -27.13 -21.18 16.10
N VAL A 225 -26.36 -20.28 16.70
CA VAL A 225 -26.64 -19.65 18.00
C VAL A 225 -26.73 -18.15 17.77
N ARG A 226 -27.85 -17.54 18.16
CA ARG A 226 -28.13 -16.11 18.02
C ARG A 226 -28.41 -15.49 19.38
N ILE A 227 -27.82 -14.33 19.62
CA ILE A 227 -28.18 -13.41 20.69
C ILE A 227 -28.72 -12.14 20.04
N SER A 228 -29.86 -11.62 20.49
CA SER A 228 -30.57 -10.51 19.86
C SER A 228 -30.91 -9.42 20.88
N ASN A 229 -30.69 -8.16 20.50
CA ASN A 229 -31.11 -6.99 21.27
C ASN A 229 -32.47 -6.40 20.79
N LYS A 230 -33.15 -7.08 19.85
CA LYS A 230 -34.45 -6.63 19.33
C LYS A 230 -35.60 -6.99 20.26
N LEU A 231 -36.46 -5.99 20.52
CA LEU A 231 -37.67 -6.13 21.32
C LEU A 231 -38.64 -7.20 20.79
N ASN A 232 -38.67 -7.44 19.47
CA ASN A 232 -39.59 -8.38 18.81
C ASN A 232 -38.96 -9.75 18.49
N LYS A 233 -37.80 -10.07 19.08
CA LYS A 233 -37.11 -11.36 18.89
C LYS A 233 -36.73 -11.95 20.24
N PRO A 234 -36.61 -13.29 20.36
CA PRO A 234 -36.02 -13.90 21.55
C PRO A 234 -34.60 -13.38 21.77
N ILE A 235 -34.24 -13.11 23.02
CA ILE A 235 -32.88 -12.69 23.39
C ILE A 235 -31.87 -13.75 22.98
N VAL A 236 -32.19 -15.04 23.14
CA VAL A 236 -31.37 -16.16 22.70
C VAL A 236 -32.19 -17.09 21.83
N GLN A 237 -31.63 -17.50 20.69
CA GLN A 237 -32.23 -18.49 19.80
C GLN A 237 -31.15 -19.48 19.33
N ILE A 238 -31.46 -20.77 19.41
CA ILE A 238 -30.59 -21.85 18.94
C ILE A 238 -31.36 -22.67 17.91
N ARG A 239 -30.71 -23.02 16.80
CA ARG A 239 -31.26 -23.91 15.77
C ARG A 239 -30.26 -25.00 15.43
N GLY A 240 -30.75 -26.24 15.36
CA GLY A 240 -29.97 -27.45 15.19
C GLY A 240 -30.08 -28.35 16.43
N ASP A 241 -29.48 -29.53 16.36
CA ASP A 241 -29.45 -30.47 17.48
C ASP A 241 -28.70 -29.83 18.66
N ILE A 242 -29.33 -29.83 19.83
CA ILE A 242 -28.72 -29.44 21.10
C ILE A 242 -28.59 -30.69 21.97
N ASP A 243 -27.44 -30.89 22.60
CA ASP A 243 -27.18 -32.04 23.47
C ASP A 243 -27.70 -31.81 24.89
N ILE A 244 -28.95 -31.30 25.00
CA ILE A 244 -29.69 -31.11 26.23
C ILE A 244 -31.19 -31.31 25.96
N SER A 245 -31.93 -31.87 26.93
CA SER A 245 -33.39 -31.92 26.83
C SER A 245 -33.97 -30.51 26.81
N GLY A 246 -34.68 -30.14 25.75
CA GLY A 246 -35.28 -28.81 25.61
C GLY A 246 -36.60 -28.72 26.38
N ALA A 247 -36.84 -27.60 27.08
CA ALA A 247 -38.18 -27.25 27.55
C ALA A 247 -39.00 -26.71 26.37
N LEU A 248 -39.93 -27.52 25.86
CA LEU A 248 -40.63 -27.26 24.60
C LEU A 248 -41.86 -26.38 24.81
N LEU A 249 -42.69 -26.74 25.79
CA LEU A 249 -43.96 -26.10 26.10
C LEU A 249 -44.21 -26.15 27.61
N GLY A 250 -44.99 -25.21 28.12
CA GLY A 250 -45.54 -25.29 29.46
C GLY A 250 -46.89 -24.60 29.51
N GLY A 251 -47.71 -24.99 30.48
CA GLY A 251 -49.00 -24.36 30.68
C GLY A 251 -49.49 -24.50 32.11
N ARG A 252 -50.16 -23.45 32.58
CA ARG A 252 -50.95 -23.46 33.82
C ARG A 252 -52.43 -23.39 33.42
N ILE A 253 -53.19 -24.39 33.88
CA ILE A 253 -54.57 -24.62 33.49
C ILE A 253 -55.49 -24.26 34.64
N SER A 254 -56.50 -23.43 34.34
CA SER A 254 -57.70 -23.32 35.16
C SER A 254 -58.70 -24.36 34.69
N ALA A 255 -58.89 -25.42 35.47
CA ALA A 255 -59.80 -26.51 35.15
C ALA A 255 -61.23 -26.02 35.07
N GLY A 256 -61.66 -25.17 36.01
CA GLY A 256 -63.03 -24.65 36.07
C GLY A 256 -63.51 -24.06 34.75
N ASN A 257 -62.65 -23.28 34.08
CA ASN A 257 -62.93 -22.62 32.80
C ASN A 257 -62.37 -23.35 31.58
N VAL A 258 -61.63 -24.46 31.78
CA VAL A 258 -60.93 -25.20 30.72
C VAL A 258 -60.10 -24.26 29.84
N SER A 259 -59.21 -23.50 30.49
CA SER A 259 -58.43 -22.45 29.81
C SER A 259 -57.01 -22.38 30.35
N PHE A 260 -56.12 -21.78 29.54
CA PHE A 260 -54.77 -21.45 29.98
C PHE A 260 -54.78 -20.14 30.77
N GLU A 261 -54.37 -20.19 32.04
CA GLU A 261 -54.00 -18.98 32.79
C GLU A 261 -52.71 -18.41 32.22
N HIS A 262 -51.74 -19.30 31.97
CA HIS A 262 -50.48 -18.99 31.33
C HIS A 262 -50.05 -20.10 30.38
N LYS A 263 -49.36 -19.72 29.31
CA LYS A 263 -48.75 -20.63 28.34
C LYS A 263 -47.36 -20.13 27.96
N TRP A 264 -46.41 -21.06 27.86
CA TRP A 264 -45.01 -20.77 27.55
C TRP A 264 -44.49 -21.72 26.47
N GLY A 265 -43.39 -21.33 25.83
CA GLY A 265 -42.69 -22.15 24.85
C GLY A 265 -42.89 -21.69 23.40
N ALA A 266 -42.07 -22.25 22.50
CA ALA A 266 -41.92 -21.81 21.11
C ALA A 266 -43.19 -21.94 20.25
N ARG A 267 -44.15 -22.75 20.70
CA ARG A 267 -45.42 -23.05 20.02
C ARG A 267 -46.66 -22.79 20.87
N SER A 268 -46.51 -21.93 21.88
CA SER A 268 -47.62 -21.62 22.81
C SER A 268 -48.82 -20.96 22.12
N ASP A 269 -48.63 -20.29 20.98
CA ASP A 269 -49.69 -19.71 20.15
C ASP A 269 -50.66 -20.78 19.61
N ARG A 270 -50.17 -22.00 19.36
CA ARG A 270 -50.95 -23.12 18.79
C ARG A 270 -51.40 -24.15 19.83
N MET A 271 -51.20 -23.86 21.11
CA MET A 271 -51.70 -24.71 22.19
C MET A 271 -53.19 -24.46 22.45
N SER A 272 -53.93 -25.55 22.62
CA SER A 272 -55.34 -25.51 23.05
C SER A 272 -55.60 -26.61 24.08
N ILE A 273 -56.60 -26.40 24.92
CA ILE A 273 -57.04 -27.38 25.91
C ILE A 273 -58.53 -27.63 25.73
N SER A 274 -58.91 -28.90 25.86
CA SER A 274 -60.31 -29.32 25.90
C SER A 274 -60.49 -30.34 27.01
N ARG A 275 -61.61 -30.26 27.74
CA ARG A 275 -62.02 -31.29 28.69
C ARG A 275 -62.73 -32.40 27.94
N THR A 276 -62.31 -33.64 28.16
CA THR A 276 -62.92 -34.84 27.53
C THR A 276 -63.89 -35.56 28.46
N GLY A 277 -63.89 -35.20 29.74
CA GLY A 277 -64.71 -35.75 30.82
C GLY A 277 -64.21 -35.23 32.16
N THR A 278 -64.91 -35.51 33.26
CA THR A 278 -64.45 -35.12 34.60
C THR A 278 -63.04 -35.61 34.85
N GLY A 279 -62.14 -34.72 35.28
CA GLY A 279 -60.73 -34.98 35.55
C GLY A 279 -59.92 -35.46 34.35
N THR A 280 -60.41 -35.30 33.12
CA THR A 280 -59.70 -35.73 31.91
C THR A 280 -59.66 -34.60 30.88
N TYR A 281 -58.44 -34.30 30.42
CA TYR A 281 -58.16 -33.18 29.55
C TYR A 281 -57.30 -33.64 28.39
N THR A 282 -57.47 -33.01 27.23
CA THR A 282 -56.55 -33.11 26.09
C THR A 282 -55.94 -31.76 25.86
N VAL A 283 -54.60 -31.71 25.88
CA VAL A 283 -53.82 -30.56 25.44
C VAL A 283 -53.35 -30.84 24.02
N ARG A 284 -53.76 -30.00 23.06
CA ARG A 284 -53.24 -30.04 21.68
C ARG A 284 -52.11 -29.04 21.50
N HIS A 285 -51.14 -29.39 20.66
CA HIS A 285 -49.97 -28.60 20.26
C HIS A 285 -49.51 -29.01 18.85
N ASP A 286 -48.50 -28.38 18.27
CA ASP A 286 -47.96 -28.67 16.93
C ASP A 286 -46.47 -29.07 16.94
N LEU A 287 -46.06 -29.84 17.95
CA LEU A 287 -44.67 -30.31 18.05
C LEU A 287 -44.32 -31.27 16.90
N GLY A 288 -45.27 -32.08 16.42
CA GLY A 288 -45.09 -32.92 15.23
C GLY A 288 -44.31 -34.23 15.46
N HIS A 289 -43.92 -34.55 16.69
CA HIS A 289 -43.21 -35.78 17.04
C HIS A 289 -43.61 -36.27 18.44
N THR A 290 -43.38 -37.56 18.74
CA THR A 290 -43.66 -38.16 20.06
C THR A 290 -42.42 -38.23 20.96
N ARG A 291 -41.27 -37.69 20.51
CA ARG A 291 -39.99 -37.67 21.26
C ARG A 291 -39.97 -36.59 22.34
N TYR A 292 -40.96 -36.62 23.23
CA TYR A 292 -41.09 -35.72 24.36
C TYR A 292 -41.78 -36.42 25.54
N SER A 293 -41.56 -35.88 26.73
CA SER A 293 -42.19 -36.27 27.98
C SER A 293 -42.94 -35.10 28.59
N VAL A 294 -43.92 -35.40 29.44
CA VAL A 294 -44.74 -34.39 30.11
C VAL A 294 -44.67 -34.61 31.61
N LEU A 295 -44.22 -33.59 32.34
CA LEU A 295 -44.34 -33.50 33.78
C LEU A 295 -45.61 -32.73 34.13
N CYS A 296 -46.48 -33.31 34.94
CA CYS A 296 -47.68 -32.64 35.45
C CYS A 296 -47.54 -32.40 36.95
N MET A 297 -48.06 -31.27 37.42
CA MET A 297 -48.18 -30.92 38.83
C MET A 297 -49.60 -30.43 39.07
N ASP A 298 -50.30 -31.00 40.04
CA ASP A 298 -51.61 -30.49 40.43
C ASP A 298 -51.51 -29.19 41.24
N ALA A 299 -52.57 -28.39 41.20
CA ALA A 299 -52.78 -27.23 42.06
C ALA A 299 -54.00 -27.43 42.97
N GLY A 300 -54.39 -28.68 43.21
CA GLY A 300 -55.49 -29.03 44.10
C GLY A 300 -55.05 -29.10 45.57
N ASN A 301 -56.01 -29.10 46.49
CA ASN A 301 -55.71 -29.23 47.92
C ASN A 301 -55.56 -30.70 48.33
N GLY A 302 -54.55 -31.03 49.13
CA GLY A 302 -54.44 -32.34 49.81
C GLY A 302 -54.11 -33.51 48.87
N ARG A 303 -55.05 -34.46 48.71
CA ARG A 303 -54.84 -35.76 48.03
C ARG A 303 -54.98 -35.70 46.50
N HIS A 304 -54.88 -34.51 45.93
CA HIS A 304 -54.99 -34.35 44.50
C HIS A 304 -53.72 -34.78 43.76
N ASN A 305 -53.85 -35.16 42.50
CA ASN A 305 -52.72 -35.41 41.61
C ASN A 305 -53.09 -35.11 40.17
N ALA A 306 -52.07 -34.80 39.38
CA ALA A 306 -52.14 -34.66 37.94
C ALA A 306 -51.08 -35.54 37.30
N LYS A 307 -51.43 -36.28 36.24
CA LYS A 307 -50.48 -37.07 35.48
C LYS A 307 -50.72 -36.97 33.98
N ALA A 308 -49.65 -37.08 33.22
CA ALA A 308 -49.71 -37.21 31.78
C ALA A 308 -50.27 -38.59 31.41
N GLY A 309 -51.10 -38.61 30.36
CA GLY A 309 -51.69 -39.80 29.76
C GLY A 309 -51.09 -40.10 28.40
N LYS A 310 -51.94 -40.50 27.46
CA LYS A 310 -51.55 -40.83 26.09
C LYS A 310 -50.86 -39.63 25.43
N ILE A 311 -49.66 -39.86 24.88
CA ILE A 311 -48.86 -38.91 24.11
C ILE A 311 -48.99 -39.23 22.62
N THR A 312 -49.15 -38.20 21.79
CA THR A 312 -49.18 -38.28 20.32
C THR A 312 -48.27 -37.19 19.74
N ALA A 313 -48.12 -37.12 18.42
CA ALA A 313 -47.30 -36.09 17.79
C ALA A 313 -47.78 -34.65 18.07
N ASN A 314 -49.09 -34.45 18.30
CA ASN A 314 -49.73 -33.13 18.37
C ASN A 314 -50.68 -32.99 19.56
N SER A 315 -50.65 -33.92 20.52
CA SER A 315 -51.44 -33.80 21.73
C SER A 315 -50.94 -34.73 22.82
N PHE A 316 -51.28 -34.41 24.06
CA PHE A 316 -51.23 -35.35 25.16
C PHE A 316 -52.48 -35.23 26.02
N GLU A 317 -52.83 -36.33 26.69
CA GLU A 317 -53.90 -36.36 27.68
C GLU A 317 -53.34 -36.00 29.07
N VAL A 318 -54.18 -35.41 29.91
CA VAL A 318 -53.90 -35.19 31.34
C VAL A 318 -55.06 -35.75 32.14
N TYR A 319 -54.71 -36.49 33.19
CA TYR A 319 -55.65 -37.03 34.14
C TYR A 319 -55.43 -36.40 35.49
N THR A 320 -56.49 -35.87 36.08
CA THR A 320 -56.49 -35.30 37.41
C THR A 320 -57.42 -36.08 38.32
N LYS A 321 -56.95 -36.40 39.52
CA LYS A 321 -57.68 -37.26 40.46
C LYS A 321 -57.62 -36.74 41.88
N TYR A 322 -58.63 -37.10 42.67
CA TYR A 322 -58.58 -37.07 44.13
C TYR A 322 -58.30 -38.48 44.65
N ASP A 323 -57.31 -38.60 45.52
CA ASP A 323 -56.93 -39.84 46.22
C ASP A 323 -56.67 -41.03 45.28
N ASN A 324 -56.21 -40.75 44.05
CA ASN A 324 -56.01 -41.70 42.95
C ASN A 324 -57.24 -42.53 42.53
N THR A 325 -58.41 -42.32 43.13
CA THR A 325 -59.59 -43.17 43.01
C THR A 325 -60.69 -42.52 42.19
N LEU A 326 -60.90 -41.21 42.34
CA LEU A 326 -61.94 -40.47 41.63
C LEU A 326 -61.32 -39.43 40.70
N TYR A 327 -61.80 -39.35 39.46
CA TYR A 327 -61.46 -38.22 38.59
C TYR A 327 -62.04 -36.92 39.17
N SER A 328 -61.21 -35.88 39.25
CA SER A 328 -61.56 -34.60 39.86
C SER A 328 -61.08 -33.46 38.99
N ASP A 329 -61.93 -32.46 38.74
CA ASP A 329 -61.57 -31.25 38.02
C ASP A 329 -60.81 -30.30 38.94
N ILE A 330 -59.50 -30.24 38.77
CA ILE A 330 -58.59 -29.37 39.52
C ILE A 330 -57.65 -28.67 38.58
N ASP A 331 -57.22 -27.47 38.97
CA ASP A 331 -56.18 -26.74 38.27
C ASP A 331 -54.88 -27.55 38.29
N PHE A 332 -54.09 -27.41 37.23
CA PHE A 332 -52.80 -28.11 37.11
C PHE A 332 -51.83 -27.32 36.24
N THR A 333 -50.55 -27.59 36.42
CA THR A 333 -49.46 -27.09 35.59
C THR A 333 -48.78 -28.26 34.91
N PHE A 334 -48.25 -28.04 33.71
CA PHE A 334 -47.40 -29.02 33.05
C PHE A 334 -46.17 -28.37 32.40
N LEU A 335 -45.13 -29.18 32.27
CA LEU A 335 -43.93 -28.88 31.50
C LEU A 335 -43.69 -30.03 30.51
N VAL A 336 -43.53 -29.68 29.24
CA VAL A 336 -43.16 -30.58 28.17
C VAL A 336 -41.67 -30.43 27.91
N PHE A 337 -40.93 -31.53 27.98
CA PHE A 337 -39.50 -31.54 27.67
C PHE A 337 -39.14 -32.68 26.72
N GLY A 338 -38.17 -32.46 25.85
CA GLY A 338 -37.79 -33.45 24.84
C GLY A 338 -36.91 -32.85 23.75
N ASP A 339 -36.90 -33.51 22.61
CA ASP A 339 -36.10 -33.06 21.47
C ASP A 339 -36.70 -31.78 20.88
N ASN A 340 -35.84 -30.79 20.65
CA ASN A 340 -36.19 -29.52 20.06
C ASN A 340 -35.76 -29.52 18.58
N TYR A 341 -36.67 -29.88 17.68
CA TYR A 341 -36.43 -29.99 16.23
C TYR A 341 -36.65 -28.68 15.47
#